data_AF-A0A947DZ67-F1
#
_entry.id   AF-A0A947DZ67-F1
#
_cell.length_a   1.000
_cell.length_b   1.000
_cell.length_c   1.000
_cell.angle_alpha   90.00
_cell.angle_beta   90.00
_cell.angle_gamma   90.00
#
_symmetry.space_group_name_H-M   'P 1'
#
loop_
_entity.id
_entity.type
_entity.pdbx_description
1 polymer ?
#
loop_
_entity_poly.entity_id
_entity_poly.type
_entity_poly.pdbx_seq_one_letter_code
_entity_poly.pdbx_strand_id
1 'polypeptide(L)'
;GIPVQRGPEELKDLPRFFNRAAQPMDLSEYEVAIFAEIVDAPRLSVEAIVERARQLRADGADVIDLGSLPATRFDHLAESVKALKTEGFLVSVDSNDAHELLRGGQAGADYLLSLTLDTLWVAGEVASVPVLIPRTPTDEASLYEAVEQMQAWGKPFFADSILDPIPFGLTASIVRYHRLRERFPEAPIMMGIGNLTELTEADTSGINAVLFGIAAELNVAAVLTTQVSQHARRAVREADWARRIMHAAASHGSLPKGINDALMTVHAKNPFPDTPQEIADTAALVRDPNFRVQVSPLGLHVYNRDGLRLGQGAFELWPQLKLEHDAAHAFYMGVELAHAEIAWKLGKRYVQDQPLDWGVAVETRTQDLNSWGAPGSTMTTGNARNPNK
;
A
#
# COMPACT_ATOMS: atom_id res chain seq x y z
N GLY A 1 32.04 -15.33 5.02
CA GLY A 1 31.33 -16.08 3.97
C GLY A 1 31.30 -15.25 2.71
N ILE A 2 31.17 -15.87 1.54
CA ILE A 2 30.93 -15.15 0.28
C ILE A 2 29.47 -14.66 0.30
N PRO A 3 29.16 -13.42 -0.11
CA PRO A 3 27.77 -12.97 -0.24
C PRO A 3 27.03 -13.84 -1.26
N VAL A 4 25.90 -14.42 -0.86
CA VAL A 4 25.03 -15.20 -1.74
C VAL A 4 23.76 -14.40 -1.99
N GLN A 5 23.40 -14.22 -3.26
CA GLN A 5 22.13 -13.61 -3.67
C GLN A 5 21.16 -14.71 -4.05
N ARG A 6 19.93 -14.67 -3.51
CA ARG A 6 18.86 -15.60 -3.92
C ARG A 6 18.40 -15.26 -5.33
N GLY A 7 18.32 -16.28 -6.19
CA GLY A 7 17.74 -16.16 -7.53
C GLY A 7 16.23 -15.91 -7.50
N PRO A 8 15.59 -15.74 -8.66
CA PRO A 8 14.13 -15.66 -8.74
C PRO A 8 13.51 -16.96 -8.22
N GLU A 9 12.23 -16.90 -7.85
CA GLU A 9 11.48 -18.09 -7.42
C GLU A 9 11.50 -19.20 -8.49
N GLU A 10 11.63 -18.80 -9.75
CA GLU A 10 11.45 -19.67 -10.90
C GLU A 10 12.62 -19.55 -11.86
N LEU A 11 13.18 -20.71 -12.26
CA LEU A 11 14.39 -20.77 -13.08
C LEU A 11 14.23 -20.04 -14.42
N LYS A 12 13.01 -19.99 -14.96
CA LYS A 12 12.70 -19.29 -16.21
C LYS A 12 12.78 -17.77 -16.10
N ASP A 13 12.76 -17.23 -14.89
CA ASP A 13 13.01 -15.82 -14.64
C ASP A 13 14.51 -15.52 -14.53
N LEU A 14 15.41 -16.53 -14.55
CA LEU A 14 16.87 -16.31 -14.50
C LEU A 14 17.40 -15.45 -15.65
N PRO A 15 17.02 -15.66 -16.92
CA PRO A 15 17.47 -14.78 -17.99
C PRO A 15 17.09 -13.32 -17.72
N ARG A 16 15.90 -13.05 -17.18
CA ARG A 16 15.47 -11.70 -16.79
C ARG A 16 16.19 -11.21 -15.52
N PHE A 17 16.43 -12.09 -14.55
CA PHE A 17 17.20 -11.79 -13.35
C PHE A 17 18.63 -11.35 -13.70
N PHE A 18 19.25 -11.96 -14.71
CA PHE A 18 20.57 -11.60 -15.21
C PHE A 18 20.56 -10.49 -16.29
N ASN A 19 19.49 -10.35 -17.10
CA ASN A 19 19.29 -9.24 -18.05
C ASN A 19 18.76 -7.97 -17.39
N ARG A 20 18.41 -8.00 -16.10
CA ARG A 20 18.21 -6.79 -15.31
C ARG A 20 19.56 -6.10 -15.19
N ALA A 21 19.87 -5.26 -16.17
CA ALA A 21 20.85 -4.19 -16.02
C ALA A 21 20.45 -3.19 -14.91
N ALA A 22 19.19 -3.23 -14.45
CA ALA A 22 18.73 -2.54 -13.26
C ALA A 22 19.15 -3.34 -12.02
N GLN A 23 20.16 -2.83 -11.31
CA GLN A 23 20.36 -3.23 -9.92
C GLN A 23 19.04 -3.06 -9.16
N PRO A 24 18.74 -3.92 -8.17
CA PRO A 24 17.59 -3.70 -7.29
C PRO A 24 17.69 -2.27 -6.77
N MET A 25 16.70 -1.44 -7.11
CA MET A 25 16.69 -0.06 -6.65
C MET A 25 16.42 -0.08 -5.15
N ASP A 26 17.19 0.72 -4.41
CA ASP A 26 16.90 0.90 -3.01
C ASP A 26 15.59 1.69 -2.85
N LEU A 27 14.67 1.13 -2.07
CA LEU A 27 13.36 1.71 -1.76
C LEU A 27 13.26 2.09 -0.28
N SER A 28 14.40 2.10 0.42
CA SER A 28 14.48 2.55 1.81
C SER A 28 14.27 4.05 1.93
N GLU A 29 14.69 4.82 0.92
CA GLU A 29 14.60 6.28 0.84
C GLU A 29 13.26 6.75 0.27
N TYR A 30 12.78 7.88 0.78
CA TYR A 30 11.59 8.59 0.34
C TYR A 30 11.62 10.03 0.89
N GLU A 31 10.97 10.96 0.20
CA GLU A 31 10.91 12.38 0.62
C GLU A 31 9.52 12.81 1.09
N VAL A 32 8.45 12.21 0.58
CA VAL A 32 7.08 12.59 0.91
C VAL A 32 6.69 12.01 2.28
N ALA A 33 6.46 12.87 3.26
CA ALA A 33 5.94 12.46 4.57
C ALA A 33 4.45 12.06 4.47
N ILE A 34 4.04 11.04 5.21
CA ILE A 34 2.64 10.60 5.29
C ILE A 34 2.05 11.02 6.64
N PHE A 35 1.07 11.91 6.56
CA PHE A 35 0.18 12.28 7.64
C PHE A 35 -1.04 11.36 7.54
N ALA A 36 -1.18 10.46 8.51
CA ALA A 36 -2.30 9.53 8.55
C ALA A 36 -3.34 9.99 9.58
N GLU A 37 -4.53 10.29 9.09
CA GLU A 37 -5.61 10.87 9.87
C GLU A 37 -6.43 9.81 10.62
N ILE A 38 -6.69 10.09 11.89
CA ILE A 38 -7.74 9.46 12.71
C ILE A 38 -8.94 10.42 12.69
N VAL A 39 -9.78 10.29 11.65
CA VAL A 39 -10.87 11.24 11.31
C VAL A 39 -11.87 11.44 12.44
N ASP A 40 -12.13 10.41 13.23
CA ASP A 40 -13.13 10.40 14.29
C ASP A 40 -12.53 10.40 15.70
N ALA A 41 -11.32 10.95 15.86
CA ALA A 41 -10.60 10.97 17.12
C ALA A 41 -11.42 11.50 18.33
N PRO A 42 -12.29 12.54 18.21
CA PRO A 42 -13.16 12.96 19.31
C PRO A 42 -14.13 11.89 19.82
N ARG A 43 -14.42 10.84 19.05
CA ARG A 43 -15.33 9.75 19.42
C ARG A 43 -14.61 8.55 20.02
N LEU A 44 -13.29 8.51 19.93
CA LEU A 44 -12.46 7.43 20.42
C LEU A 44 -11.95 7.74 21.82
N SER A 45 -11.67 6.72 22.63
CA SER A 45 -10.90 6.92 23.85
C SER A 45 -9.44 7.20 23.51
N VAL A 46 -8.68 7.77 24.45
CA VAL A 46 -7.23 8.00 24.29
C VAL A 46 -6.50 6.70 23.95
N GLU A 47 -6.88 5.59 24.59
CA GLU A 47 -6.28 4.27 24.34
C GLU A 47 -6.57 3.77 22.93
N ALA A 48 -7.80 3.98 22.43
CA ALA A 48 -8.16 3.61 21.07
C ALA A 48 -7.43 4.45 20.02
N ILE A 49 -7.21 5.74 20.28
CA ILE A 49 -6.39 6.63 19.45
C ILE A 49 -4.95 6.11 19.37
N VAL A 50 -4.35 5.77 20.51
CA VAL A 50 -2.98 5.24 20.57
C VAL A 50 -2.86 3.91 19.83
N GLU A 51 -3.82 3.00 19.98
CA GLU A 51 -3.81 1.73 19.26
C GLU A 51 -3.91 1.92 17.75
N ARG A 52 -4.79 2.82 17.31
CA ARG A 52 -4.92 3.20 15.90
C ARG A 52 -3.63 3.82 15.36
N ALA A 53 -3.00 4.70 16.13
CA ALA A 53 -1.72 5.32 15.79
C ALA A 53 -0.60 4.30 15.58
N ARG A 54 -0.52 3.26 16.42
CA ARG A 54 0.46 2.17 16.26
C ARG A 54 0.24 1.42 14.94
N GLN A 55 -1.00 1.12 14.60
CA GLN A 55 -1.33 0.47 13.32
C GLN A 55 -0.96 1.36 12.13
N LEU A 56 -1.30 2.65 12.17
CA LEU A 56 -0.98 3.59 11.09
C LEU A 56 0.54 3.75 10.90
N ARG A 57 1.31 3.83 12.00
CA ARG A 57 2.79 3.82 11.93
C ARG A 57 3.34 2.52 11.35
N ALA A 58 2.76 1.37 11.70
CA ALA A 58 3.14 0.08 11.12
C ALA A 58 2.80 0.00 9.62
N ASP A 59 1.75 0.68 9.18
CA ASP A 59 1.37 0.83 7.78
C ASP A 59 2.22 1.88 7.03
N GLY A 60 3.05 2.67 7.73
CA GLY A 60 4.02 3.58 7.11
C GLY A 60 3.76 5.09 7.32
N ALA A 61 2.83 5.47 8.21
CA ALA A 61 2.64 6.86 8.60
C ALA A 61 3.86 7.41 9.36
N ASP A 62 4.30 8.63 9.01
CA ASP A 62 5.33 9.35 9.76
C ASP A 62 4.73 10.27 10.84
N VAL A 63 3.53 10.80 10.56
CA VAL A 63 2.79 11.70 11.46
C VAL A 63 1.38 11.17 11.67
N ILE A 64 0.92 11.21 12.91
CA ILE A 64 -0.46 10.85 13.27
C ILE A 64 -1.27 12.14 13.38
N ASP A 65 -2.26 12.26 12.51
CA ASP A 65 -3.16 13.42 12.49
C ASP A 65 -4.45 13.12 13.24
N LEU A 66 -4.80 14.00 14.18
CA LEU A 66 -6.01 13.92 14.98
C LEU A 66 -7.07 14.82 14.36
N GLY A 67 -7.95 14.22 13.56
CA GLY A 67 -9.05 14.92 12.90
C GLY A 67 -10.17 15.29 13.88
N SER A 68 -10.49 16.58 13.97
CA SER A 68 -11.68 17.07 14.67
C SER A 68 -12.94 16.86 13.84
N LEU A 69 -14.09 16.74 14.52
CA LEU A 69 -15.38 16.57 13.88
C LEU A 69 -16.21 17.87 13.96
N PRO A 70 -16.93 18.24 12.88
CA PRO A 70 -17.83 19.39 12.93
C PRO A 70 -18.82 19.32 14.09
N ALA A 71 -18.99 20.44 14.79
CA ALA A 71 -19.91 20.59 15.93
C ALA A 71 -19.73 19.57 17.07
N THR A 72 -18.58 18.89 17.14
CA THR A 72 -18.26 17.93 18.19
C THR A 72 -17.02 18.43 18.92
N ARG A 73 -17.14 18.63 20.24
CA ARG A 73 -16.00 19.06 21.04
C ARG A 73 -14.97 17.94 21.15
N PHE A 74 -13.70 18.28 21.01
CA PHE A 74 -12.60 17.38 21.33
C PHE A 74 -12.12 17.62 22.77
N ASP A 75 -12.84 17.05 23.73
CA ASP A 75 -12.62 17.33 25.16
C ASP A 75 -11.28 16.75 25.66
N HIS A 76 -10.92 15.53 25.23
CA HIS A 76 -9.66 14.84 25.57
C HIS A 76 -8.52 15.10 24.56
N LEU A 77 -8.56 16.21 23.81
CA LEU A 77 -7.55 16.55 22.81
C LEU A 77 -6.13 16.62 23.42
N ALA A 78 -5.97 17.37 24.51
CA ALA A 78 -4.66 17.58 25.11
C ALA A 78 -4.09 16.28 25.71
N GLU A 79 -4.95 15.45 26.30
CA GLU A 79 -4.61 14.12 26.81
C GLU A 79 -4.18 13.19 25.66
N SER A 80 -4.90 13.22 24.54
CA SER A 80 -4.59 12.41 23.35
C SER A 80 -3.24 12.78 22.75
N VAL A 81 -2.99 14.09 22.57
CA VAL A 81 -1.68 14.60 22.09
C VAL A 81 -0.57 14.14 23.03
N LYS A 82 -0.70 14.35 24.34
CA LYS A 82 0.34 13.95 25.31
C LYS A 82 0.59 12.44 25.34
N ALA A 83 -0.46 11.63 25.22
CA ALA A 83 -0.33 10.18 25.17
C ALA A 83 0.46 9.73 23.93
N LEU A 84 0.13 10.27 22.76
CA LEU A 84 0.86 9.99 21.52
C LEU A 84 2.32 10.47 21.59
N LYS A 85 2.58 11.68 22.09
CA LYS A 85 3.95 12.19 22.27
C LYS A 85 4.76 11.31 23.23
N THR A 86 4.13 10.77 24.28
CA THR A 86 4.79 9.85 25.23
C THR A 86 5.24 8.55 24.55
N GLU A 87 4.51 8.08 23.54
CA GLU A 87 4.90 6.92 22.72
C GLU A 87 5.85 7.24 21.55
N GLY A 88 6.31 8.48 21.48
CA GLY A 88 7.29 8.93 20.48
C GLY A 88 6.70 9.20 19.10
N PHE A 89 5.39 9.41 18.98
CA PHE A 89 4.78 9.83 17.72
C PHE A 89 5.06 11.32 17.43
N LEU A 90 5.15 11.66 16.14
CA LEU A 90 4.85 13.02 15.68
C LEU A 90 3.34 13.15 15.56
N VAL A 91 2.81 14.27 16.06
CA VAL A 91 1.37 14.49 16.22
C VAL A 91 0.97 15.75 15.49
N SER A 92 -0.12 15.62 14.75
CA SER A 92 -0.78 16.71 14.05
C SER A 92 -2.21 16.84 14.57
N VAL A 93 -2.76 18.05 14.56
CA VAL A 93 -4.15 18.34 14.93
C VAL A 93 -4.81 19.07 13.78
N ASP A 94 -5.88 18.49 13.23
CA ASP A 94 -6.70 19.10 12.19
C ASP A 94 -8.04 19.57 12.75
N SER A 95 -8.25 20.89 12.76
CA SER A 95 -9.50 21.50 13.22
C SER A 95 -9.73 22.84 12.52
N ASN A 96 -11.00 23.13 12.26
CA ASN A 96 -11.44 24.45 11.78
C ASN A 96 -11.62 25.47 12.93
N ASP A 97 -11.44 25.06 14.20
CA ASP A 97 -11.53 25.93 15.35
C ASP A 97 -10.12 26.33 15.85
N ALA A 98 -9.79 27.61 15.72
CA ALA A 98 -8.52 28.18 16.14
C ALA A 98 -8.20 27.94 17.63
N HIS A 99 -9.22 27.83 18.49
CA HIS A 99 -9.01 27.51 19.90
C HIS A 99 -8.64 26.03 20.11
N GLU A 100 -9.16 25.11 19.30
CA GLU A 100 -8.71 23.71 19.33
C GLU A 100 -7.28 23.58 18.83
N LEU A 101 -6.94 24.26 17.73
CA LEU A 101 -5.57 24.31 17.22
C LEU A 101 -4.60 24.87 18.27
N LEU A 102 -4.95 25.98 18.93
CA LEU A 102 -4.15 26.55 20.02
C LEU A 102 -3.97 25.57 21.19
N ARG A 103 -5.06 24.90 21.62
CA ARG A 103 -4.99 23.86 22.68
C ARG A 103 -4.10 22.71 22.28
N GLY A 104 -4.21 22.23 21.03
CA GLY A 104 -3.38 21.15 20.49
C GLY A 104 -1.90 21.51 20.47
N GLY A 105 -1.56 22.70 19.97
CA GLY A 105 -0.19 23.20 19.96
C GLY A 105 0.39 23.39 21.35
N GLN A 106 -0.39 23.93 22.30
CA GLN A 106 0.02 24.03 23.71
C GLN A 106 0.20 22.67 24.40
N ALA A 107 -0.52 21.65 23.95
CA ALA A 107 -0.36 20.28 24.43
C ALA A 107 0.88 19.57 23.85
N GLY A 108 1.54 20.16 22.84
CA GLY A 108 2.76 19.66 22.24
C GLY A 108 2.58 18.99 20.87
N ALA A 109 1.50 19.28 20.15
CA ALA A 109 1.36 18.88 18.75
C ALA A 109 2.48 19.50 17.90
N ASP A 110 3.07 18.72 16.99
CA ASP A 110 4.15 19.16 16.11
C ASP A 110 3.60 19.97 14.93
N TYR A 111 2.39 19.63 14.46
CA TYR A 111 1.73 20.25 13.33
C TYR A 111 0.30 20.66 13.66
N LEU A 112 -0.17 21.72 12.99
CA LEU A 112 -1.55 22.21 13.07
C LEU A 112 -2.10 22.37 11.65
N LEU A 113 -3.18 21.68 11.32
CA LEU A 113 -3.77 21.73 9.98
C LEU A 113 -4.83 22.81 9.87
N SER A 114 -5.12 23.17 8.61
CA SER A 114 -6.25 24.00 8.24
C SER A 114 -6.18 25.47 8.72
N LEU A 115 -4.97 26.03 8.89
CA LEU A 115 -4.84 27.46 9.18
C LEU A 115 -5.09 28.30 7.92
N THR A 116 -6.05 29.20 8.01
CA THR A 116 -6.31 30.26 7.02
C THR A 116 -5.57 31.54 7.40
N LEU A 117 -5.53 32.51 6.49
CA LEU A 117 -5.01 33.84 6.78
C LEU A 117 -5.65 34.48 8.04
N ASP A 118 -6.93 34.23 8.29
CA ASP A 118 -7.67 34.81 9.42
C ASP A 118 -7.33 34.15 10.77
N THR A 119 -6.78 32.93 10.74
CA THR A 119 -6.40 32.15 11.93
C THR A 119 -4.89 32.03 12.08
N LEU A 120 -4.11 32.63 11.16
CA LEU A 120 -2.65 32.54 11.11
C LEU A 120 -1.95 33.07 12.38
N TRP A 121 -2.62 33.92 13.15
CA TRP A 121 -2.14 34.39 14.45
C TRP A 121 -1.81 33.24 15.42
N VAL A 122 -2.48 32.08 15.30
CA VAL A 122 -2.20 30.89 16.13
C VAL A 122 -0.76 30.42 15.96
N ALA A 123 -0.21 30.48 14.74
CA ALA A 123 1.19 30.14 14.48
C ALA A 123 2.17 31.07 15.22
N GLY A 124 1.72 32.25 15.66
CA GLY A 124 2.44 33.17 16.54
C GLY A 124 2.58 32.66 17.98
N GLU A 125 1.59 31.92 18.46
CA GLU A 125 1.39 31.59 19.88
C GLU A 125 1.96 30.22 20.28
N VAL A 126 2.26 29.35 19.32
CA VAL A 126 2.76 27.99 19.57
C VAL A 126 3.97 27.66 18.69
N ALA A 127 4.71 26.61 19.07
CA ALA A 127 5.87 26.13 18.33
C ALA A 127 5.53 25.21 17.15
N SER A 128 4.27 24.75 17.06
CA SER A 128 3.81 23.84 16.01
C SER A 128 3.93 24.46 14.62
N VAL A 129 4.23 23.61 13.63
CA VAL A 129 4.33 24.00 12.21
C VAL A 129 2.92 24.00 11.59
N PRO A 130 2.41 25.14 11.09
CA PRO A 130 1.08 25.19 10.50
C PRO A 130 1.06 24.66 9.06
N VAL A 131 -0.06 24.03 8.68
CA VAL A 131 -0.44 23.82 7.29
C VAL A 131 -1.43 24.91 6.91
N LEU A 132 -1.05 25.69 5.90
CA LEU A 132 -1.80 26.84 5.41
C LEU A 132 -2.74 26.39 4.30
N ILE A 133 -4.02 26.77 4.43
CA ILE A 133 -5.05 26.53 3.43
C ILE A 133 -5.69 27.86 2.99
N PRO A 134 -6.28 27.94 1.79
CA PRO A 134 -7.04 29.13 1.40
C PRO A 134 -8.33 29.26 2.23
N ARG A 135 -8.90 30.47 2.31
CA ARG A 135 -10.20 30.70 2.99
C ARG A 135 -11.34 29.88 2.38
N THR A 136 -11.28 29.67 1.07
CA THR A 136 -12.15 28.75 0.33
C THR A 136 -11.30 28.02 -0.70
N PRO A 137 -11.68 26.81 -1.17
CA PRO A 137 -10.82 26.02 -2.07
C PRO A 137 -10.30 26.75 -3.32
N THR A 138 -11.02 27.74 -3.82
CA THR A 138 -10.63 28.52 -5.01
C THR A 138 -9.97 29.87 -4.71
N ASP A 139 -9.85 30.27 -3.44
CA ASP A 139 -9.25 31.56 -3.04
C ASP A 139 -7.71 31.45 -2.92
N GLU A 140 -7.05 31.23 -4.06
CA GLU A 140 -5.58 31.13 -4.15
C GLU A 140 -4.87 32.35 -3.55
N ALA A 141 -5.45 33.55 -3.69
CA ALA A 141 -4.86 34.79 -3.20
C ALA A 141 -4.69 34.78 -1.67
N SER A 142 -5.69 34.28 -0.93
CA SER A 142 -5.59 34.16 0.53
C SER A 142 -4.49 33.20 0.99
N LEU A 143 -4.29 32.10 0.28
CA LEU A 143 -3.20 31.16 0.56
C LEU A 143 -1.84 31.82 0.28
N TYR A 144 -1.72 32.53 -0.83
CA TYR A 144 -0.47 33.21 -1.20
C TYR A 144 -0.09 34.28 -0.18
N GLU A 145 -1.04 35.07 0.30
CA GLU A 145 -0.80 36.05 1.36
C GLU A 145 -0.37 35.38 2.68
N ALA A 146 -0.99 34.26 3.06
CA ALA A 146 -0.58 33.50 4.24
C ALA A 146 0.85 32.93 4.12
N VAL A 147 1.22 32.44 2.93
CA VAL A 147 2.59 31.96 2.62
C VAL A 147 3.59 33.11 2.74
N GLU A 148 3.33 34.25 2.10
CA GLU A 148 4.20 35.43 2.14
C GLU A 148 4.37 35.95 3.60
N GLN A 149 3.30 35.92 4.40
CA GLN A 149 3.34 36.26 5.82
C GLN A 149 4.25 35.32 6.63
N MET A 150 4.12 33.99 6.45
CA MET A 150 4.97 33.01 7.14
C MET A 150 6.44 33.10 6.74
N GLN A 151 6.71 33.35 5.45
CA GLN A 151 8.06 33.63 4.95
C GLN A 151 8.64 34.91 5.59
N ALA A 152 7.86 35.98 5.69
CA ALA A 152 8.28 37.22 6.34
C ALA A 152 8.56 37.03 7.85
N TRP A 153 7.82 36.14 8.51
CA TRP A 153 8.08 35.75 9.91
C TRP A 153 9.28 34.80 10.06
N GLY A 154 9.78 34.21 8.98
CA GLY A 154 10.86 33.22 9.02
C GLY A 154 10.46 31.93 9.77
N LYS A 155 9.16 31.59 9.78
CA LYS A 155 8.63 30.40 10.44
C LYS A 155 8.39 29.27 9.43
N PRO A 156 8.63 28.00 9.80
CA PRO A 156 8.28 26.86 8.95
C PRO A 156 6.75 26.76 8.79
N PHE A 157 6.31 26.20 7.67
CA PHE A 157 4.90 25.95 7.35
C PHE A 157 4.81 24.82 6.30
N PHE A 158 3.60 24.38 5.96
CA PHE A 158 3.27 23.75 4.67
C PHE A 158 2.19 24.57 3.97
N ALA A 159 2.17 24.58 2.64
CA ALA A 159 1.08 25.17 1.86
C ALA A 159 0.24 24.09 1.19
N ASP A 160 -1.08 24.19 1.29
CA ASP A 160 -2.03 23.25 0.70
C ASP A 160 -3.12 24.00 -0.08
N SER A 161 -3.20 23.74 -1.39
CA SER A 161 -4.21 24.34 -2.30
C SER A 161 -5.57 23.62 -2.30
N ILE A 162 -5.72 22.60 -1.46
CA ILE A 162 -6.87 21.71 -1.31
C ILE A 162 -7.15 20.92 -2.61
N LEU A 163 -6.98 19.61 -2.55
CA LEU A 163 -7.35 18.71 -3.64
C LEU A 163 -8.85 18.45 -3.63
N ASP A 164 -9.54 18.74 -4.73
CA ASP A 164 -10.99 18.54 -4.84
C ASP A 164 -11.34 17.09 -5.18
N PRO A 165 -12.50 16.56 -4.75
CA PRO A 165 -12.95 15.22 -5.12
C PRO A 165 -13.14 15.05 -6.63
N ILE A 166 -13.03 13.81 -7.13
CA ILE A 166 -13.43 13.45 -8.49
C ILE A 166 -14.95 13.15 -8.53
N PRO A 167 -15.71 13.58 -9.55
CA PRO A 167 -15.36 14.46 -10.69
C PRO A 167 -15.55 15.96 -10.40
N PHE A 168 -15.66 16.37 -9.14
CA PHE A 168 -16.02 17.72 -8.71
C PHE A 168 -14.83 18.67 -8.54
N GLY A 169 -13.96 18.77 -9.55
CA GLY A 169 -12.91 19.78 -9.58
C GLY A 169 -11.47 19.27 -9.44
N LEU A 170 -11.24 17.95 -9.32
CA LEU A 170 -9.90 17.36 -9.22
C LEU A 170 -8.89 18.00 -10.19
N THR A 171 -9.18 18.02 -11.49
CA THR A 171 -8.26 18.59 -12.49
C THR A 171 -7.97 20.07 -12.26
N ALA A 172 -8.99 20.85 -11.86
CA ALA A 172 -8.80 22.26 -11.55
C ALA A 172 -7.92 22.43 -10.30
N SER A 173 -8.09 21.58 -9.27
CA SER A 173 -7.23 21.59 -8.08
C SER A 173 -5.78 21.22 -8.35
N ILE A 174 -5.52 20.26 -9.24
CA ILE A 174 -4.15 19.93 -9.70
C ILE A 174 -3.50 21.15 -10.35
N VAL A 175 -4.24 21.89 -11.17
CA VAL A 175 -3.75 23.14 -11.77
C VAL A 175 -3.45 24.20 -10.70
N ARG A 176 -4.24 24.28 -9.61
CA ARG A 176 -3.92 25.17 -8.48
C ARG A 176 -2.62 24.79 -7.79
N TYR A 177 -2.37 23.50 -7.54
CA TYR A 177 -1.09 23.06 -7.00
C TYR A 177 0.09 23.38 -7.92
N HIS A 178 -0.07 23.24 -9.24
CA HIS A 178 0.96 23.63 -10.19
C HIS A 178 1.30 25.13 -10.08
N ARG A 179 0.29 25.99 -10.04
CA ARG A 179 0.47 27.44 -9.87
C ARG A 179 1.11 27.79 -8.53
N LEU A 180 0.73 27.09 -7.45
CA LEU A 180 1.35 27.24 -6.13
C LEU A 180 2.85 26.92 -6.20
N ARG A 181 3.25 25.80 -6.82
CA ARG A 181 4.66 25.42 -7.01
C ARG A 181 5.41 26.42 -7.89
N GLU A 182 4.82 26.91 -8.98
CA GLU A 182 5.44 27.94 -9.83
C GLU A 182 5.66 29.26 -9.07
N ARG A 183 4.68 29.66 -8.25
CA ARG A 183 4.74 30.91 -7.48
C ARG A 183 5.71 30.83 -6.32
N PHE A 184 5.77 29.69 -5.63
CA PHE A 184 6.66 29.46 -4.50
C PHE A 184 7.50 28.19 -4.72
N PRO A 185 8.56 28.26 -5.55
CA PRO A 185 9.35 27.09 -5.96
C PRO A 185 9.92 26.26 -4.81
N GLU A 186 10.27 26.91 -3.70
CA GLU A 186 10.88 26.27 -2.53
C GLU A 186 9.90 26.01 -1.37
N ALA A 187 8.62 26.39 -1.51
CA ALA A 187 7.67 26.17 -0.42
C ALA A 187 7.38 24.67 -0.24
N PRO A 188 7.40 24.14 0.99
CA PRO A 188 6.95 22.78 1.25
C PRO A 188 5.43 22.70 1.03
N ILE A 189 5.01 21.83 0.11
CA ILE A 189 3.60 21.62 -0.23
C ILE A 189 3.07 20.40 0.51
N MET A 190 1.88 20.52 1.09
CA MET A 190 1.08 19.38 1.54
C MET A 190 -0.04 19.13 0.53
N MET A 191 -0.40 17.85 0.32
CA MET A 191 -1.54 17.46 -0.50
C MET A 191 -2.44 16.45 0.22
N GLY A 192 -3.68 16.82 0.51
CA GLY A 192 -4.70 15.89 0.99
C GLY A 192 -5.25 15.00 -0.13
N ILE A 193 -5.05 13.68 -0.04
CA ILE A 193 -5.49 12.72 -1.07
C ILE A 193 -6.62 11.80 -0.62
N GLY A 194 -6.96 11.81 0.67
CA GLY A 194 -7.88 10.85 1.27
C GLY A 194 -9.26 10.82 0.62
N ASN A 195 -9.77 11.97 0.17
CA ASN A 195 -11.04 12.06 -0.54
C ASN A 195 -11.05 11.28 -1.87
N LEU A 196 -9.92 11.15 -2.58
CA LEU A 196 -9.85 10.39 -3.83
C LEU A 196 -9.85 8.88 -3.56
N THR A 197 -9.14 8.43 -2.53
CA THR A 197 -9.09 7.01 -2.15
C THR A 197 -10.35 6.53 -1.42
N GLU A 198 -11.01 7.40 -0.64
CA GLU A 198 -12.20 7.03 0.14
C GLU A 198 -13.50 7.16 -0.66
N LEU A 199 -13.58 8.10 -1.61
CA LEU A 199 -14.83 8.43 -2.31
C LEU A 199 -14.85 7.97 -3.78
N THR A 200 -13.97 7.05 -4.15
CA THR A 200 -13.93 6.44 -5.48
C THR A 200 -13.90 4.92 -5.35
N GLU A 201 -14.92 4.21 -5.84
CA GLU A 201 -14.88 2.74 -5.89
C GLU A 201 -13.93 2.25 -7.00
N ALA A 202 -12.64 2.24 -6.72
CA ALA A 202 -11.58 1.63 -7.54
C ALA A 202 -10.41 1.19 -6.65
N ASP A 203 -9.52 0.33 -7.16
CA ASP A 203 -8.40 -0.15 -6.35
C ASP A 203 -7.49 1.03 -5.92
N THR A 204 -7.44 1.28 -4.61
CA THR A 204 -6.72 2.42 -4.02
C THR A 204 -5.22 2.38 -4.30
N SER A 205 -4.64 1.18 -4.52
CA SER A 205 -3.25 1.02 -4.96
C SER A 205 -2.94 1.74 -6.28
N GLY A 206 -3.86 1.69 -7.26
CA GLY A 206 -3.72 2.39 -8.54
C GLY A 206 -3.93 3.90 -8.41
N ILE A 207 -4.90 4.31 -7.58
CA ILE A 207 -5.16 5.73 -7.27
C ILE A 207 -3.91 6.34 -6.61
N ASN A 208 -3.39 5.69 -5.57
CA ASN A 208 -2.16 6.11 -4.88
C ASN A 208 -0.96 6.17 -5.82
N ALA A 209 -0.79 5.19 -6.73
CA ALA A 209 0.29 5.23 -7.71
C ALA A 209 0.25 6.51 -8.56
N VAL A 210 -0.92 6.89 -9.08
CA VAL A 210 -1.06 8.10 -9.91
C VAL A 210 -0.87 9.37 -9.07
N LEU A 211 -1.49 9.46 -7.89
CA LEU A 211 -1.41 10.64 -7.04
C LEU A 211 0.01 10.89 -6.52
N PHE A 212 0.75 9.84 -6.13
CA PHE A 212 2.16 9.99 -5.75
C PHE A 212 3.08 10.28 -6.94
N GLY A 213 2.70 9.88 -8.17
CA GLY A 213 3.38 10.34 -9.39
C GLY A 213 3.26 11.85 -9.57
N ILE A 214 2.04 12.38 -9.43
CA ILE A 214 1.77 13.83 -9.45
C ILE A 214 2.50 14.53 -8.29
N ALA A 215 2.49 13.95 -7.10
CA ALA A 215 3.17 14.48 -5.93
C ALA A 215 4.69 14.59 -6.15
N ALA A 216 5.31 13.59 -6.80
CA ALA A 216 6.72 13.61 -7.15
C ALA A 216 7.03 14.71 -8.20
N GLU A 217 6.19 14.87 -9.23
CA GLU A 217 6.36 15.95 -10.23
C GLU A 217 6.23 17.35 -9.62
N LEU A 218 5.34 17.51 -8.63
CA LEU A 218 5.12 18.77 -7.92
C LEU A 218 6.08 18.99 -6.74
N ASN A 219 7.02 18.06 -6.48
CA ASN A 219 7.90 18.08 -5.32
C ASN A 219 7.12 18.29 -4.00
N VAL A 220 6.04 17.54 -3.80
CA VAL A 220 5.21 17.60 -2.60
C VAL A 220 6.04 17.09 -1.41
N ALA A 221 5.99 17.81 -0.30
CA ALA A 221 6.75 17.46 0.91
C ALA A 221 5.96 16.55 1.85
N ALA A 222 4.63 16.64 1.85
CA ALA A 222 3.77 15.82 2.68
C ALA A 222 2.43 15.48 2.01
N VAL A 223 1.88 14.33 2.35
CA VAL A 223 0.54 13.90 1.94
C VAL A 223 -0.31 13.62 3.18
N LEU A 224 -1.53 14.15 3.20
CA LEU A 224 -2.55 13.79 4.18
C LEU A 224 -3.46 12.71 3.57
N THR A 225 -3.58 11.58 4.26
CA THR A 225 -4.43 10.47 3.84
C THR A 225 -5.11 9.82 5.03
N THR A 226 -6.10 8.97 4.74
CA THR A 226 -6.88 8.28 5.76
C THR A 226 -7.19 6.85 5.34
N GLN A 227 -7.65 6.05 6.29
CA GLN A 227 -7.95 4.63 6.14
C GLN A 227 -9.22 4.26 6.93
N VAL A 228 -10.31 5.00 6.71
CA VAL A 228 -11.56 4.90 7.48
C VAL A 228 -12.46 3.80 6.94
N SER A 229 -12.71 3.80 5.63
CA SER A 229 -13.63 2.81 5.06
C SER A 229 -13.02 1.41 5.00
N GLN A 230 -13.88 0.40 4.98
CA GLN A 230 -13.43 -0.98 4.74
C GLN A 230 -12.83 -1.15 3.33
N HIS A 231 -13.19 -0.27 2.40
CA HIS A 231 -12.64 -0.21 1.05
C HIS A 231 -11.17 0.25 1.08
N ALA A 232 -10.90 1.39 1.71
CA ALA A 232 -9.56 2.00 1.76
C ALA A 232 -8.65 1.39 2.83
N ARG A 233 -8.93 0.18 3.34
CA ARG A 233 -8.27 -0.44 4.51
C ARG A 233 -6.76 -0.67 4.42
N ARG A 234 -6.13 -0.42 3.27
CA ARG A 234 -4.69 -0.50 3.03
C ARG A 234 -4.11 0.81 2.46
N ALA A 235 -4.89 1.89 2.39
CA ALA A 235 -4.51 3.12 1.71
C ALA A 235 -3.22 3.76 2.25
N VAL A 236 -2.96 3.70 3.55
CA VAL A 236 -1.71 4.22 4.15
C VAL A 236 -0.51 3.38 3.72
N ARG A 237 -0.67 2.06 3.72
CA ARG A 237 0.40 1.15 3.30
C ARG A 237 0.68 1.20 1.81
N GLU A 238 -0.37 1.38 1.01
CA GLU A 238 -0.25 1.64 -0.42
C GLU A 238 0.44 2.98 -0.69
N ALA A 239 0.11 4.03 0.07
CA ALA A 239 0.78 5.32 0.01
C ALA A 239 2.29 5.21 0.34
N ASP A 240 2.67 4.43 1.37
CA ASP A 240 4.09 4.18 1.71
C ASP A 240 4.86 3.51 0.57
N TRP A 241 4.27 2.51 -0.09
CA TRP A 241 4.89 1.93 -1.28
C TRP A 241 4.94 2.90 -2.45
N ALA A 242 3.88 3.67 -2.67
CA ALA A 242 3.78 4.61 -3.77
C ALA A 242 4.85 5.72 -3.66
N ARG A 243 5.04 6.33 -2.50
CA ARG A 243 6.09 7.35 -2.30
C ARG A 243 7.49 6.81 -2.58
N ARG A 244 7.81 5.60 -2.12
CA ARG A 244 9.14 4.98 -2.31
C ARG A 244 9.41 4.69 -3.77
N ILE A 245 8.42 4.11 -4.46
CA ILE A 245 8.52 3.79 -5.90
C ILE A 245 8.68 5.08 -6.72
N MET A 246 7.89 6.11 -6.43
CA MET A 246 7.93 7.37 -7.19
C MET A 246 9.18 8.19 -6.89
N HIS A 247 9.64 8.22 -5.64
CA HIS A 247 10.92 8.85 -5.29
C HIS A 247 12.08 8.16 -6.02
N ALA A 248 12.15 6.83 -5.98
CA ALA A 248 13.19 6.09 -6.70
C ALA A 248 13.14 6.34 -8.23
N ALA A 249 11.94 6.36 -8.82
CA ALA A 249 11.75 6.66 -10.24
C ALA A 249 12.26 8.05 -10.61
N ALA A 250 11.85 9.07 -9.84
CA ALA A 250 12.22 10.47 -10.05
C ALA A 250 13.74 10.70 -9.88
N SER A 251 14.32 10.22 -8.78
CA SER A 251 15.76 10.38 -8.48
C SER A 251 16.68 9.75 -9.54
N HIS A 252 16.21 8.72 -10.25
CA HIS A 252 16.97 8.05 -11.30
C HIS A 252 16.57 8.48 -12.72
N GLY A 253 15.63 9.43 -12.87
CA GLY A 253 15.15 9.87 -14.18
C GLY A 253 14.55 8.74 -15.03
N SER A 254 13.81 7.82 -14.39
CA SER A 254 13.27 6.62 -15.03
C SER A 254 11.75 6.50 -14.80
N LEU A 255 11.09 5.70 -15.62
CA LEU A 255 9.68 5.37 -15.40
C LEU A 255 9.55 4.40 -14.20
N PRO A 256 8.46 4.45 -13.41
CA PRO A 256 8.26 3.54 -12.28
C PRO A 256 8.07 2.06 -12.69
N LYS A 257 7.98 1.79 -13.99
CA LYS A 257 7.81 0.45 -14.56
C LYS A 257 9.04 -0.40 -14.30
N GLY A 258 8.85 -1.47 -13.52
CA GLY A 258 9.89 -2.48 -13.29
C GLY A 258 10.65 -2.32 -11.99
N ILE A 259 10.41 -1.23 -11.25
CA ILE A 259 11.02 -0.92 -9.94
C ILE A 259 10.54 -1.91 -8.88
N ASN A 260 9.22 -1.98 -8.66
CA ASN A 260 8.60 -2.90 -7.71
C ASN A 260 7.20 -3.32 -8.20
N ASP A 261 6.64 -4.37 -7.60
CA ASP A 261 5.36 -4.98 -7.96
C ASP A 261 4.36 -4.89 -6.78
N ALA A 262 4.73 -4.28 -5.65
CA ALA A 262 3.91 -4.20 -4.44
C ALA A 262 2.51 -3.59 -4.68
N LEU A 263 2.38 -2.61 -5.57
CA LEU A 263 1.10 -2.00 -5.94
C LEU A 263 0.31 -2.81 -7.01
N MET A 264 0.89 -3.86 -7.58
CA MET A 264 0.23 -4.74 -8.56
C MET A 264 -0.54 -5.86 -7.86
N THR A 265 -1.65 -5.49 -7.22
CA THR A 265 -2.40 -6.40 -6.33
C THR A 265 -3.27 -7.42 -7.06
N VAL A 266 -3.68 -7.14 -8.32
CA VAL A 266 -4.63 -7.98 -9.07
C VAL A 266 -3.96 -8.91 -10.09
N HIS A 267 -2.90 -8.49 -10.78
CA HIS A 267 -2.27 -9.24 -11.86
C HIS A 267 -0.74 -9.13 -11.81
N ALA A 268 -0.05 -10.11 -12.40
CA ALA A 268 1.41 -10.14 -12.48
C ALA A 268 1.91 -9.64 -13.83
N LYS A 269 3.18 -9.17 -13.88
CA LYS A 269 3.83 -8.76 -15.14
C LYS A 269 3.96 -9.90 -16.14
N ASN A 270 4.27 -11.11 -15.65
CA ASN A 270 4.37 -12.33 -16.45
C ASN A 270 3.65 -13.48 -15.72
N PRO A 271 2.34 -13.65 -15.93
CA PRO A 271 1.56 -14.64 -15.20
C PRO A 271 1.86 -16.09 -15.59
N PHE A 272 2.27 -16.32 -16.84
CA PHE A 272 2.46 -17.66 -17.39
C PHE A 272 3.93 -17.87 -17.76
N PRO A 273 4.73 -18.55 -16.92
CA PRO A 273 6.14 -18.85 -17.22
C PRO A 273 6.31 -19.93 -18.29
N ASP A 274 5.35 -20.84 -18.37
CA ASP A 274 5.42 -22.03 -19.19
C ASP A 274 4.41 -21.96 -20.34
N THR A 275 4.88 -22.35 -21.53
CA THR A 275 4.01 -22.58 -22.67
C THR A 275 3.28 -23.92 -22.52
N PRO A 276 2.10 -24.10 -23.16
CA PRO A 276 1.40 -25.38 -23.15
C PRO A 276 2.24 -26.57 -23.62
N GLN A 277 3.16 -26.34 -24.58
CA GLN A 277 4.04 -27.39 -25.08
C GLN A 277 5.08 -27.80 -24.03
N GLU A 278 5.72 -26.84 -23.36
CA GLU A 278 6.68 -27.14 -22.30
C GLU A 278 6.04 -27.89 -21.13
N ILE A 279 4.78 -27.55 -20.79
CA ILE A 279 4.00 -28.27 -19.78
C ILE A 279 3.73 -29.71 -20.25
N ALA A 280 3.33 -29.90 -21.50
CA ALA A 280 3.09 -31.23 -22.06
C ALA A 280 4.36 -32.10 -22.09
N ASP A 281 5.50 -31.52 -22.48
CA ASP A 281 6.79 -32.19 -22.48
C ASP A 281 7.20 -32.60 -21.06
N THR A 282 6.99 -31.72 -20.08
CA THR A 282 7.25 -32.00 -18.66
C THR A 282 6.34 -33.12 -18.15
N ALA A 283 5.03 -33.05 -18.46
CA ALA A 283 4.06 -34.06 -18.06
C ALA A 283 4.41 -35.44 -18.63
N ALA A 284 4.93 -35.52 -19.86
CA ALA A 284 5.35 -36.76 -20.50
C ALA A 284 6.54 -37.45 -19.80
N LEU A 285 7.27 -36.75 -18.93
CA LEU A 285 8.38 -37.30 -18.15
C LEU A 285 7.96 -37.80 -16.76
N VAL A 286 6.77 -37.42 -16.27
CA VAL A 286 6.29 -37.79 -14.93
C VAL A 286 5.89 -39.27 -14.86
N ARG A 287 6.31 -39.96 -13.80
CA ARG A 287 6.04 -41.40 -13.57
C ARG A 287 5.41 -41.71 -12.21
N ASP A 288 5.37 -40.75 -11.31
CA ASP A 288 4.76 -40.86 -9.99
C ASP A 288 3.28 -40.41 -10.00
N PRO A 289 2.48 -40.85 -9.00
CA PRO A 289 1.05 -40.51 -8.95
C PRO A 289 0.77 -39.08 -8.47
N ASN A 290 1.78 -38.30 -8.06
CA ASN A 290 1.53 -36.99 -7.45
C ASN A 290 1.03 -35.99 -8.50
N PHE A 291 -0.05 -35.31 -8.16
CA PHE A 291 -0.61 -34.26 -9.00
C PHE A 291 0.26 -33.03 -9.00
N ARG A 292 0.53 -32.52 -10.21
CA ARG A 292 1.17 -31.24 -10.45
C ARG A 292 0.18 -30.34 -11.17
N VAL A 293 0.14 -29.09 -10.75
CA VAL A 293 -0.72 -28.06 -11.35
C VAL A 293 0.19 -26.99 -11.94
N GLN A 294 -0.05 -26.63 -13.20
CA GLN A 294 0.57 -25.49 -13.86
C GLN A 294 -0.48 -24.67 -14.59
N VAL A 295 -0.20 -23.39 -14.81
CA VAL A 295 -1.11 -22.49 -15.50
C VAL A 295 -0.42 -21.94 -16.75
N SER A 296 -1.17 -21.87 -17.85
CA SER A 296 -0.75 -21.30 -19.12
C SER A 296 -1.84 -20.39 -19.70
N PRO A 297 -1.61 -19.70 -20.83
CA PRO A 297 -2.68 -18.97 -21.51
C PRO A 297 -3.91 -19.82 -21.87
N LEU A 298 -3.77 -21.15 -22.01
CA LEU A 298 -4.89 -22.05 -22.34
C LEU A 298 -5.77 -22.44 -21.15
N GLY A 299 -5.28 -22.28 -19.92
CA GLY A 299 -5.96 -22.74 -18.71
C GLY A 299 -5.03 -23.47 -17.74
N LEU A 300 -5.65 -24.29 -16.89
CA LEU A 300 -5.02 -25.10 -15.86
C LEU A 300 -4.63 -26.45 -16.44
N HIS A 301 -3.38 -26.83 -16.20
CA HIS A 301 -2.80 -28.12 -16.58
C HIS A 301 -2.60 -28.95 -15.33
N VAL A 302 -3.26 -30.10 -15.25
CA VAL A 302 -3.15 -31.03 -14.13
C VAL A 302 -2.60 -32.36 -14.63
N TYR A 303 -1.46 -32.78 -14.11
CA TYR A 303 -0.81 -33.99 -14.59
C TYR A 303 -0.14 -34.80 -13.50
N ASN A 304 -0.03 -36.10 -13.76
CA ASN A 304 0.72 -37.09 -13.02
C ASN A 304 1.06 -38.24 -14.00
N ARG A 305 1.48 -39.41 -13.49
CA ARG A 305 1.71 -40.59 -14.34
C ARG A 305 0.50 -41.07 -15.16
N ASP A 306 -0.71 -40.72 -14.74
CA ASP A 306 -1.96 -41.16 -15.35
C ASP A 306 -2.43 -40.21 -16.48
N GLY A 307 -1.63 -39.18 -16.80
CA GLY A 307 -1.81 -38.30 -17.95
C GLY A 307 -1.96 -36.81 -17.61
N LEU A 308 -2.04 -35.99 -18.66
CA LEU A 308 -2.25 -34.55 -18.60
C LEU A 308 -3.72 -34.22 -18.89
N ARG A 309 -4.31 -33.38 -18.04
CA ARG A 309 -5.66 -32.84 -18.15
C ARG A 309 -5.57 -31.33 -18.30
N LEU A 310 -6.30 -30.77 -19.25
CA LEU A 310 -6.42 -29.33 -19.46
C LEU A 310 -7.87 -28.94 -19.19
N GLY A 311 -8.06 -27.86 -18.43
CA GLY A 311 -9.39 -27.29 -18.17
C GLY A 311 -9.29 -25.82 -17.78
N GLN A 312 -10.42 -25.15 -17.68
CA GLN A 312 -10.51 -23.71 -17.34
C GLN A 312 -11.13 -23.46 -15.96
N GLY A 313 -11.51 -24.51 -15.23
CA GLY A 313 -11.99 -24.39 -13.86
C GLY A 313 -11.84 -25.67 -13.03
N ALA A 314 -11.83 -25.49 -11.71
CA ALA A 314 -11.64 -26.56 -10.75
C ALA A 314 -12.71 -27.65 -10.86
N PHE A 315 -13.97 -27.25 -11.03
CA PHE A 315 -15.09 -28.19 -11.16
C PHE A 315 -15.08 -28.99 -12.49
N GLU A 316 -14.48 -28.44 -13.55
CA GLU A 316 -14.31 -29.15 -14.83
C GLU A 316 -13.23 -30.24 -14.72
N LEU A 317 -12.15 -29.94 -14.00
CA LEU A 317 -11.03 -30.85 -13.81
C LEU A 317 -11.32 -31.93 -12.77
N TRP A 318 -12.13 -31.63 -11.75
CA TRP A 318 -12.40 -32.51 -10.63
C TRP A 318 -12.80 -33.97 -11.01
N PRO A 319 -13.81 -34.22 -11.87
CA PRO A 319 -14.20 -35.59 -12.24
C PRO A 319 -13.11 -36.38 -12.97
N GLN A 320 -12.09 -35.69 -13.51
CA GLN A 320 -11.00 -36.30 -14.25
C GLN A 320 -9.88 -36.80 -13.32
N LEU A 321 -9.84 -36.32 -12.06
CA LEU A 321 -8.80 -36.66 -11.09
C LEU A 321 -9.05 -38.00 -10.37
N LYS A 322 -10.29 -38.48 -10.33
CA LYS A 322 -10.68 -39.77 -9.72
C LYS A 322 -10.30 -39.89 -8.24
N LEU A 323 -10.59 -38.84 -7.47
CA LEU A 323 -10.25 -38.70 -6.04
C LEU A 323 -11.46 -38.90 -5.12
N GLU A 324 -12.54 -39.51 -5.59
CA GLU A 324 -13.82 -39.62 -4.86
C GLU A 324 -13.70 -40.44 -3.56
N HIS A 325 -12.67 -41.29 -3.47
CA HIS A 325 -12.41 -42.15 -2.32
C HIS A 325 -11.17 -41.73 -1.52
N ASP A 326 -10.60 -40.56 -1.80
CA ASP A 326 -9.41 -40.03 -1.13
C ASP A 326 -9.64 -38.59 -0.69
N ALA A 327 -10.28 -38.45 0.48
CA ALA A 327 -10.70 -37.14 1.00
C ALA A 327 -9.53 -36.16 1.20
N ALA A 328 -8.34 -36.65 1.58
CA ALA A 328 -7.18 -35.81 1.83
C ALA A 328 -6.65 -35.21 0.51
N HIS A 329 -6.44 -36.05 -0.51
CA HIS A 329 -6.01 -35.57 -1.82
C HIS A 329 -7.11 -34.76 -2.52
N ALA A 330 -8.38 -35.09 -2.32
CA ALA A 330 -9.50 -34.32 -2.82
C ALA A 330 -9.51 -32.89 -2.29
N PHE A 331 -9.34 -32.73 -0.97
CA PHE A 331 -9.26 -31.41 -0.34
C PHE A 331 -8.05 -30.62 -0.86
N TYR A 332 -6.87 -31.24 -0.88
CA TYR A 332 -5.64 -30.62 -1.40
C TYR A 332 -5.82 -30.13 -2.84
N MET A 333 -6.28 -30.99 -3.75
CA MET A 333 -6.51 -30.61 -5.13
C MET A 333 -7.60 -29.57 -5.27
N GLY A 334 -8.63 -29.58 -4.44
CA GLY A 334 -9.65 -28.54 -4.41
C GLY A 334 -9.07 -27.15 -4.12
N VAL A 335 -8.17 -27.05 -3.15
CA VAL A 335 -7.47 -25.81 -2.80
C VAL A 335 -6.55 -25.35 -3.93
N GLU A 336 -5.69 -26.24 -4.42
CA GLU A 336 -4.73 -25.91 -5.48
C GLU A 336 -5.42 -25.50 -6.79
N LEU A 337 -6.47 -26.21 -7.20
CA LEU A 337 -7.23 -25.85 -8.40
C LEU A 337 -7.97 -24.52 -8.24
N ALA A 338 -8.51 -24.22 -7.05
CA ALA A 338 -9.15 -22.94 -6.81
C ALA A 338 -8.14 -21.77 -6.90
N HIS A 339 -6.94 -21.94 -6.32
CA HIS A 339 -5.87 -20.95 -6.46
C HIS A 339 -5.41 -20.78 -7.91
N ALA A 340 -5.17 -21.89 -8.62
CA ALA A 340 -4.77 -21.87 -10.02
C ALA A 340 -5.84 -21.23 -10.92
N GLU A 341 -7.12 -21.47 -10.65
CA GLU A 341 -8.23 -20.87 -11.38
C GLU A 341 -8.33 -19.36 -11.17
N ILE A 342 -8.22 -18.89 -9.92
CA ILE A 342 -8.18 -17.46 -9.62
C ILE A 342 -6.97 -16.81 -10.30
N ALA A 343 -5.80 -17.45 -10.20
CA ALA A 343 -4.59 -16.93 -10.82
C ALA A 343 -4.71 -16.83 -12.35
N TRP A 344 -5.26 -17.86 -13.00
CA TRP A 344 -5.48 -17.83 -14.44
C TRP A 344 -6.44 -16.72 -14.86
N LYS A 345 -7.59 -16.59 -14.17
CA LYS A 345 -8.61 -15.58 -14.49
C LYS A 345 -8.12 -14.15 -14.32
N LEU A 346 -7.33 -13.90 -13.28
CA LEU A 346 -6.79 -12.57 -12.99
C LEU A 346 -5.47 -12.28 -13.71
N GLY A 347 -4.83 -13.27 -14.34
CA GLY A 347 -3.48 -13.14 -14.83
C GLY A 347 -2.47 -12.90 -13.69
N LYS A 348 -2.55 -13.70 -12.63
CA LYS A 348 -1.52 -13.80 -11.59
C LYS A 348 -0.59 -14.97 -11.82
N ARG A 349 0.59 -14.88 -11.20
CA ARG A 349 1.50 -16.02 -11.09
C ARG A 349 0.92 -17.03 -10.10
N TYR A 350 0.85 -18.28 -10.51
CA TYR A 350 0.56 -19.42 -9.65
C TYR A 350 1.81 -20.26 -9.46
N VAL A 351 2.09 -20.61 -8.21
CA VAL A 351 3.11 -21.58 -7.82
C VAL A 351 2.42 -22.55 -6.86
N GLN A 352 2.45 -23.84 -7.18
CA GLN A 352 1.82 -24.86 -6.35
C GLN A 352 2.39 -24.85 -4.93
N ASP A 353 1.54 -25.11 -3.94
CA ASP A 353 1.88 -25.07 -2.51
C ASP A 353 2.29 -23.68 -1.97
N GLN A 354 2.14 -22.61 -2.76
CA GLN A 354 2.36 -21.23 -2.32
C GLN A 354 1.05 -20.44 -2.33
N PRO A 355 0.86 -19.50 -1.38
CA PRO A 355 -0.25 -18.56 -1.45
C PRO A 355 -0.10 -17.67 -2.68
N LEU A 356 -1.22 -17.22 -3.25
CA LEU A 356 -1.20 -16.18 -4.27
C LEU A 356 -0.60 -14.89 -3.70
N ASP A 357 0.29 -14.26 -4.47
CA ASP A 357 0.85 -12.95 -4.12
C ASP A 357 -0.17 -11.85 -4.42
N TRP A 358 -0.52 -11.07 -3.41
CA TRP A 358 -1.47 -9.95 -3.46
C TRP A 358 -0.77 -8.59 -3.32
N GLY A 359 0.57 -8.56 -3.33
CA GLY A 359 1.35 -7.36 -3.09
C GLY A 359 1.02 -6.75 -1.73
N VAL A 360 0.83 -5.43 -1.69
CA VAL A 360 0.54 -4.67 -0.47
C VAL A 360 -0.85 -4.93 0.12
N ALA A 361 -1.78 -5.54 -0.65
CA ALA A 361 -3.17 -5.71 -0.21
C ALA A 361 -3.33 -6.70 0.96
N VAL A 362 -2.35 -7.57 1.18
CA VAL A 362 -2.35 -8.60 2.22
C VAL A 362 -1.04 -8.55 3.02
N GLU A 363 -1.13 -8.76 4.32
CA GLU A 363 0.06 -8.93 5.15
C GLU A 363 0.78 -10.24 4.79
N THR A 364 1.95 -10.10 4.19
CA THR A 364 2.89 -11.20 4.04
C THR A 364 3.57 -11.44 5.38
N ARG A 365 3.39 -12.62 5.97
CA ARG A 365 4.24 -13.04 7.08
C ARG A 365 5.65 -13.19 6.54
N THR A 366 6.62 -12.52 7.15
CA THR A 366 8.03 -12.72 6.86
C THR A 366 8.34 -14.19 7.11
N GLN A 367 8.47 -14.98 6.06
CA GLN A 367 8.98 -16.33 6.18
C GLN A 367 10.43 -16.22 6.61
N ASP A 368 10.82 -16.92 7.67
CA ASP A 368 12.24 -17.06 8.03
C ASP A 368 12.91 -17.89 6.93
N LEU A 369 13.55 -17.20 5.99
CA LEU A 369 14.14 -17.77 4.78
C LEU A 369 15.38 -18.63 5.06
N ASN A 370 15.86 -18.68 6.32
CA ASN A 370 16.90 -19.62 6.76
C ASN A 370 16.33 -20.96 7.26
N SER A 371 15.00 -21.07 7.36
CA SER A 371 14.32 -22.31 7.68
C SER A 371 13.86 -23.00 6.41
N TRP A 372 14.15 -24.29 6.28
CA TRP A 372 13.51 -25.11 5.25
C TRP A 372 12.00 -25.04 5.48
N GLY A 373 11.24 -24.67 4.44
CA GLY A 373 9.78 -24.73 4.49
C GLY A 373 9.37 -26.12 4.99
N ALA A 374 8.55 -26.16 6.04
CA ALA A 374 8.04 -27.43 6.54
C ALA A 374 7.39 -28.17 5.35
N PRO A 375 7.57 -29.50 5.22
CA PRO A 375 6.83 -30.27 4.24
C PRO A 375 5.35 -29.90 4.35
N GLY A 376 4.69 -29.63 3.22
CA GLY A 376 3.26 -29.36 3.21
C GLY A 376 2.53 -30.38 4.07
N SER A 377 1.52 -29.95 4.82
CA SER A 377 0.83 -30.74 5.86
C SER A 377 0.19 -32.04 5.35
N THR A 378 0.28 -32.32 4.06
CA THR A 378 -0.21 -33.51 3.37
C THR A 378 0.88 -34.59 3.16
N MET A 379 2.16 -34.33 3.44
CA MET A 379 3.20 -35.37 3.38
C MET A 379 3.38 -36.10 4.71
N THR A 380 2.37 -36.87 5.13
CA THR A 380 2.62 -38.08 5.91
C THR A 380 2.43 -39.27 4.99
N THR A 381 3.48 -39.60 4.23
CA THR A 381 3.53 -40.84 3.47
C THR A 381 3.33 -42.02 4.44
N GLY A 382 2.32 -42.83 4.14
CA GLY A 382 1.99 -44.04 4.87
C GLY A 382 3.17 -45.00 4.87
N ASN A 383 3.95 -44.97 5.95
CA ASN A 383 4.88 -46.03 6.31
C ASN A 383 4.33 -46.75 7.54
N ALA A 384 3.12 -47.30 7.41
CA ALA A 384 2.65 -48.32 8.32
C ALA A 384 3.42 -49.62 8.00
N ARG A 385 4.62 -49.76 8.58
CA ARG A 385 5.27 -51.06 8.74
C ARG A 385 4.27 -51.96 9.46
N ASN A 386 3.78 -52.96 8.76
CA ASN A 386 2.92 -54.01 9.28
C ASN A 386 3.73 -54.86 10.29
N PRO A 387 3.44 -54.85 11.61
CA PRO A 387 4.16 -55.67 12.57
C PRO A 387 3.37 -56.97 12.80
N ASN A 388 3.16 -57.75 11.73
CA ASN A 388 2.80 -59.17 11.75
C ASN A 388 2.56 -59.69 10.33
N LYS A 389 3.62 -60.20 9.69
CA LYS A 389 3.65 -61.42 8.87
C LYS A 389 5.07 -61.75 8.45
#